data_AF-A0A0P6RGU4-F1
#
_entry.id   AF-A0A0P6RGU4-F1
#
_cell.length_a   1.000
_cell.length_b   1.000
_cell.length_c   1.000
_cell.angle_alpha   90.00
_cell.angle_beta   90.00
_cell.angle_gamma   90.00
#
_symmetry.space_group_name_H-M   'P 1'
#
loop_
_entity.id
_entity.type
_entity.pdbx_description
1 polymer ?
#
loop_
_entity_poly.entity_id
_entity_poly.type
_entity_poly.pdbx_seq_one_letter_code
_entity_poly.pdbx_strand_id
1 'polypeptide(L)'
;IHWTGSEKRLERIKKFANREAYSFEELVAEIGACFLGAQIGVAPEFDQSAAYVEGWLKALKEDKRAIFRAASEAQKAADFVLAAAGQSKAAAA
;
A
#
# COMPACT_ATOMS: atom_id res chain seq x y z
N ILE A 1 -3.99 4.67 -4.56
CA ILE A 1 -3.66 4.14 -3.20
C ILE A 1 -2.94 5.16 -2.33
N HIS A 2 -1.84 5.78 -2.79
CA HIS A 2 -1.10 6.82 -2.03
C HIS A 2 -1.95 7.92 -1.42
N TRP A 3 -3.01 8.35 -2.13
CA TRP A 3 -3.96 9.33 -1.63
C TRP A 3 -4.38 9.00 -0.19
N THR A 4 -4.74 7.75 0.11
CA THR A 4 -5.15 7.31 1.47
C THR A 4 -4.10 7.54 2.56
N GLY A 5 -2.81 7.67 2.22
CA GLY A 5 -1.71 7.82 3.17
C GLY A 5 -1.58 9.21 3.79
N SER A 6 -2.37 10.21 3.37
CA SER A 6 -2.31 11.54 3.98
C SER A 6 -2.73 11.55 5.45
N GLU A 7 -2.28 12.57 6.18
CA GLU A 7 -2.64 12.83 7.59
C GLU A 7 -4.15 12.82 7.86
N LYS A 8 -4.97 13.36 6.95
CA LYS A 8 -6.44 13.40 7.11
C LYS A 8 -7.15 12.07 6.83
N ARG A 9 -6.40 10.98 6.58
CA ARG A 9 -6.93 9.67 6.17
C ARG A 9 -6.29 8.55 7.01
N LEU A 10 -5.33 7.81 6.45
CA LEU A 10 -4.66 6.71 7.15
C LEU A 10 -3.30 7.09 7.75
N GLU A 11 -2.89 8.36 7.61
CA GLU A 11 -1.72 8.95 8.30
C GLU A 11 -0.41 8.15 8.13
N ARG A 12 -0.20 7.54 6.96
CA ARG A 12 1.03 6.76 6.67
C ARG A 12 2.19 7.64 6.22
N ILE A 13 1.90 8.73 5.50
CA ILE A 13 2.89 9.61 4.90
C ILE A 13 3.12 10.80 5.83
N LYS A 14 4.32 10.87 6.40
CA LYS A 14 4.73 11.97 7.28
C LYS A 14 5.50 13.03 6.51
N LYS A 15 5.30 14.29 6.88
CA LYS A 15 6.11 15.41 6.38
C LYS A 15 7.56 15.20 6.82
N PHE A 16 8.50 15.35 5.89
CA PHE A 16 9.95 15.13 6.10
C PHE A 16 10.36 13.67 6.38
N ALA A 17 9.59 12.70 5.88
CA ALA A 17 9.99 11.29 5.91
C ALA A 17 11.30 11.06 5.15
N ASN A 18 12.11 10.11 5.63
CA ASN A 18 13.34 9.70 4.96
C ASN A 18 13.06 8.79 3.75
N ARG A 19 14.11 8.49 2.98
CA ARG A 19 14.01 7.68 1.76
C ARG A 19 13.51 6.26 2.04
N GLU A 20 13.86 5.70 3.19
CA GLU A 20 13.41 4.38 3.63
C GLU A 20 11.90 4.36 3.90
N ALA A 21 11.39 5.35 4.61
CA ALA A 21 9.95 5.50 4.86
C ALA A 21 9.18 5.74 3.56
N TYR A 22 9.74 6.52 2.63
CA TYR A 22 9.16 6.70 1.30
C TYR A 22 9.12 5.36 0.52
N SER A 23 10.23 4.62 0.49
CA SER A 23 10.30 3.30 -0.16
C SER A 23 9.31 2.30 0.44
N PHE A 24 9.08 2.35 1.76
CA PHE A 24 8.06 1.53 2.42
C PHE A 24 6.64 1.92 1.99
N GLU A 25 6.34 3.21 1.85
CA GLU A 25 5.04 3.65 1.33
C GLU A 25 4.82 3.23 -0.13
N GLU A 26 5.86 3.25 -0.97
CA GLU A 26 5.77 2.71 -2.34
C GLU A 26 5.41 1.21 -2.32
N LEU A 27 6.00 0.42 -1.40
CA LEU A 27 5.64 -0.99 -1.24
C LEU A 27 4.17 -1.16 -0.82
N VAL A 28 3.71 -0.35 0.14
CA VAL A 28 2.30 -0.35 0.59
C VAL A 28 1.38 0.01 -0.58
N ALA A 29 1.76 1.01 -1.38
CA ALA A 29 0.95 1.48 -2.49
C ALA A 29 0.83 0.45 -3.60
N GLU A 30 1.91 -0.24 -3.93
CA GLU A 30 1.95 -1.30 -4.92
C GLU A 30 1.06 -2.49 -4.54
N ILE A 31 1.24 -3.01 -3.33
CA ILE A 31 0.43 -4.13 -2.81
C ILE A 31 -1.05 -3.70 -2.76
N GLY A 32 -1.32 -2.47 -2.31
CA GLY A 32 -2.67 -1.92 -2.25
C GLY A 32 -3.29 -1.77 -3.64
N ALA A 33 -2.51 -1.46 -4.67
CA ALA A 33 -2.99 -1.34 -6.04
C ALA A 33 -3.39 -2.71 -6.59
N CYS A 34 -2.61 -3.74 -6.30
CA CYS A 34 -2.98 -5.13 -6.58
C CYS A 34 -4.27 -5.55 -5.88
N PHE A 35 -4.40 -5.26 -4.58
CA PHE A 35 -5.59 -5.61 -3.80
C PHE A 35 -6.84 -4.90 -4.30
N LEU A 36 -6.75 -3.60 -4.58
CA LEU A 36 -7.87 -2.83 -5.13
C LEU A 36 -8.21 -3.30 -6.55
N GLY A 37 -7.21 -3.42 -7.41
CA GLY A 37 -7.35 -3.85 -8.80
C GLY A 37 -8.04 -5.21 -8.93
N ALA A 38 -7.64 -6.18 -8.10
CA ALA A 38 -8.29 -7.49 -8.03
C ALA A 38 -9.78 -7.43 -7.67
N GLN A 39 -10.20 -6.44 -6.86
CA GLN A 39 -11.59 -6.27 -6.46
C GLN A 39 -12.44 -5.54 -7.52
N ILE A 40 -11.85 -4.60 -8.25
CA ILE A 40 -12.57 -3.79 -9.24
C ILE A 40 -12.38 -4.27 -10.69
N GLY A 41 -11.64 -5.37 -10.90
CA GLY A 41 -11.39 -5.94 -12.22
C GLY A 41 -10.40 -5.14 -13.08
N VAL A 42 -9.49 -4.39 -12.44
CA VAL A 42 -8.46 -3.57 -13.12
C VAL A 42 -7.08 -4.16 -12.82
N ALA A 43 -6.30 -4.41 -13.88
CA ALA A 43 -4.92 -4.86 -13.71
C ALA A 43 -4.04 -3.67 -13.25
N PRO A 44 -3.21 -3.85 -12.21
CA PRO A 44 -2.21 -2.85 -11.83
C PRO A 44 -1.10 -2.74 -12.88
N GLU A 45 -0.55 -1.53 -13.03
CA GLU A 45 0.64 -1.24 -13.84
C GLU A 45 1.88 -1.15 -12.93
N PHE A 46 3.04 -1.62 -13.42
CA PHE A 46 4.26 -1.76 -12.61
C PHE A 46 5.51 -1.10 -13.22
N ASP A 47 5.36 -0.35 -14.31
CA ASP A 47 6.51 0.20 -15.06
C ASP A 47 7.36 1.17 -14.22
N GLN A 48 6.75 1.84 -13.23
CA GLN A 48 7.44 2.78 -12.34
C GLN A 48 8.06 2.10 -11.10
N SER A 49 7.74 0.83 -10.87
CA SER A 49 8.04 0.13 -9.62
C SER A 49 9.45 -0.43 -9.59
N ALA A 50 10.07 -0.63 -10.76
CA ALA A 50 11.43 -1.14 -10.92
C ALA A 50 12.47 -0.35 -10.10
N ALA A 51 12.27 0.96 -9.94
CA ALA A 51 13.18 1.84 -9.19
C ALA A 51 13.23 1.53 -7.67
N TYR A 52 12.24 0.80 -7.13
CA TYR A 52 12.10 0.56 -5.70
C TYR A 52 12.35 -0.90 -5.29
N VAL A 53 12.38 -1.83 -6.24
CA VAL A 53 12.52 -3.28 -6.00
C VAL A 53 13.77 -3.62 -5.18
N GLU A 54 14.91 -2.98 -5.48
CA GLU A 54 16.15 -3.21 -4.73
C GLU A 54 16.02 -2.78 -3.26
N GLY A 55 15.40 -1.61 -3.03
CA GLY A 55 15.13 -1.09 -1.69
C GLY A 55 14.20 -2.01 -0.90
N TRP A 56 13.14 -2.52 -1.54
CA TRP A 56 12.23 -3.49 -0.93
C TRP A 56 12.94 -4.80 -0.58
N LEU A 57 13.74 -5.34 -1.49
CA LEU A 57 14.51 -6.57 -1.23
C LEU A 57 15.44 -6.42 -0.03
N LYS A 58 16.12 -5.28 0.10
CA LYS A 58 16.96 -4.98 1.27
C LYS A 58 16.12 -4.94 2.54
N ALA A 59 15.02 -4.18 2.56
CA ALA A 59 14.15 -4.06 3.73
C ALA A 59 13.56 -5.41 4.16
N LEU A 60 13.18 -6.27 3.21
CA LEU A 60 12.64 -7.60 3.49
C LEU A 60 13.69 -8.58 4.03
N LYS A 61 14.96 -8.43 3.63
CA LYS A 61 16.08 -9.21 4.19
C LYS A 61 16.40 -8.79 5.62
N GLU A 62 16.34 -7.49 5.90
CA GLU A 62 16.64 -6.92 7.22
C GLU A 62 15.49 -7.15 8.22
N ASP A 63 14.24 -7.10 7.76
CA ASP A 63 13.06 -7.30 8.60
C ASP A 63 12.01 -8.21 7.94
N LYS A 64 11.94 -9.46 8.41
CA LYS A 64 10.96 -10.46 7.95
C LYS A 64 9.50 -10.08 8.23
N ARG A 65 9.25 -9.10 9.11
CA ARG A 65 7.90 -8.59 9.42
C ARG A 65 7.52 -7.40 8.52
N ALA A 66 8.44 -6.86 7.73
CA ALA A 66 8.17 -5.72 6.85
C ALA A 66 7.05 -6.04 5.85
N ILE A 67 7.04 -7.23 5.24
CA ILE A 67 6.00 -7.61 4.28
C ILE A 67 4.60 -7.67 4.91
N PHE A 68 4.50 -8.18 6.15
CA PHE A 68 3.22 -8.28 6.85
C PHE A 68 2.67 -6.90 7.24
N ARG A 69 3.56 -5.99 7.66
CA ARG A 69 3.17 -4.59 7.93
C ARG A 69 2.71 -3.89 6.66
N ALA A 70 3.46 -4.05 5.56
CA ALA A 70 3.11 -3.45 4.28
C ALA A 70 1.75 -3.97 3.77
N ALA A 71 1.52 -5.28 3.84
CA ALA A 71 0.25 -5.89 3.44
C ALA A 71 -0.93 -5.44 4.32
N SER A 72 -0.72 -5.29 5.63
CA SER A 72 -1.75 -4.78 6.55
C SER A 72 -2.16 -3.34 6.20
N GLU A 73 -1.18 -2.47 5.98
CA GLU A 73 -1.44 -1.08 5.56
C GLU A 73 -2.06 -0.99 4.16
N ALA A 74 -1.64 -1.86 3.24
CA ALA A 74 -2.19 -1.97 1.90
C ALA A 74 -3.67 -2.39 1.91
N GLN A 75 -4.03 -3.36 2.76
CA GLN A 75 -5.41 -3.80 2.92
C GLN A 75 -6.29 -2.66 3.45
N LYS A 76 -5.84 -1.97 4.52
CA LYS A 76 -6.54 -0.78 5.04
C LYS A 76 -6.74 0.29 3.96
N ALA A 77 -5.73 0.51 3.11
CA ALA A 77 -5.81 1.48 2.03
C ALA A 77 -6.83 1.08 0.95
N ALA A 78 -6.85 -0.19 0.54
CA ALA A 78 -7.84 -0.69 -0.41
C ALA A 78 -9.26 -0.60 0.18
N ASP A 79 -9.46 -1.05 1.42
CA ASP A 79 -10.74 -1.00 2.12
C ASP A 79 -11.25 0.43 2.26
N PHE A 80 -10.36 1.39 2.57
CA PHE A 80 -10.71 2.81 2.65
C PHE A 80 -11.28 3.33 1.32
N VAL A 81 -10.62 3.00 0.20
CA VAL A 81 -11.06 3.44 -1.14
C VAL A 81 -12.41 2.83 -1.50
N LEU A 82 -12.57 1.53 -1.25
CA LEU A 82 -13.81 0.80 -1.55
C LEU A 82 -14.97 1.31 -0.71
N ALA A 83 -14.76 1.53 0.59
CA ALA A 83 -15.75 2.11 1.49
C ALA A 83 -16.16 3.52 1.04
N ALA A 84 -15.20 4.37 0.66
CA ALA A 84 -15.48 5.71 0.13
C ALA A 84 -16.27 5.67 -1.19
N ALA A 85 -16.12 4.60 -1.98
CA ALA A 85 -16.88 4.35 -3.20
C ALA A 85 -18.25 3.68 -2.96
N GLY A 86 -18.65 3.44 -1.71
CA GLY A 86 -19.89 2.74 -1.37
C GLY A 86 -19.85 1.22 -1.60
N GLN A 87 -18.67 0.67 -1.89
CA GLN A 87 -18.43 -0.76 -2.07
C GLN A 87 -17.89 -1.36 -0.77
N SER A 88 -18.75 -1.50 0.24
CA SER A 88 -18.36 -2.21 1.46
C SER A 88 -18.43 -3.72 1.22
N LYS A 89 -17.34 -4.45 1.48
CA LYS A 89 -17.44 -5.90 1.66
C LYS A 89 -18.33 -6.16 2.87
N ALA A 90 -19.40 -6.94 2.70
CA ALA A 90 -20.02 -7.60 3.84
C ALA A 90 -18.91 -8.36 4.56
N ALA A 91 -18.71 -8.07 5.85
CA ALA A 91 -17.68 -8.74 6.64
C ALA A 91 -17.85 -10.26 6.46
N ALA A 92 -16.80 -10.92 5.99
CA ALA A 92 -16.77 -12.38 6.00
C ALA A 92 -16.86 -12.81 7.47
N ALA A 93 -18.01 -13.36 7.83
CA ALA A 93 -18.31 -13.91 9.15
C ALA A 93 -17.52 -15.20 9.41
#